data_AF-A0A7S4IJQ2-F1
#
_entry.id   AF-A0A7S4IJQ2-F1
#
_cell.length_a   1.000
_cell.length_b   1.000
_cell.length_c   1.000
_cell.angle_alpha   90.00
_cell.angle_beta   90.00
_cell.angle_gamma   90.00
#
_symmetry.space_group_name_H-M   'P 1'
#
loop_
_entity.id
_entity.type
_entity.pdbx_description
1 polymer ?
#
loop_
_entity_poly.entity_id
_entity_poly.type
_entity_poly.pdbx_seq_one_letter_code
_entity_poly.pdbx_strand_id
1 'polypeptide(L)'
;LDGSLSTSDTTDITLLSTPLYVEGSVILSGSTHEFTNSSIDVNTGSVPGLFEANLFADVTATNTPITVNGGNMQFNNNTHLLASDSDLVINNGSVVFSNNSELEFSLSTSLTVNNGNFDLRDNAEFIAGSTSIDIIGGDFRVFDDVNLNLDTIDMFVGGNAEFTGQSKFTLSNSQVEVENGKF
;
A
#
# COMPACT_ATOMS: atom_id res chain seq x y z
N LEU A 1 -8.78 11.57 -17.83
CA LEU A 1 -9.49 10.49 -18.56
C LEU A 1 -10.09 9.57 -17.51
N ASP A 2 -11.40 9.66 -17.29
CA ASP A 2 -12.10 8.90 -16.23
C ASP A 2 -12.44 7.46 -16.68
N GLY A 3 -11.52 6.83 -17.42
CA GLY A 3 -11.72 5.49 -18.00
C GLY A 3 -11.56 4.37 -16.97
N SER A 4 -12.15 3.22 -17.25
CA SER A 4 -12.01 2.02 -16.43
C SER A 4 -11.21 0.93 -17.16
N LEU A 5 -10.25 0.32 -16.48
CA LEU A 5 -9.61 -0.94 -16.84
C LEU A 5 -9.99 -1.98 -15.79
N SER A 6 -10.36 -3.18 -16.20
CA SER A 6 -10.64 -4.28 -15.27
C SER A 6 -10.15 -5.61 -15.84
N THR A 7 -9.53 -6.43 -14.99
CA THR A 7 -9.27 -7.85 -15.27
C THR A 7 -10.26 -8.71 -14.50
N SER A 8 -10.47 -9.94 -14.96
CA SER A 8 -11.22 -10.95 -14.22
C SER A 8 -10.70 -12.35 -14.55
N ASP A 9 -11.10 -13.31 -13.71
CA ASP A 9 -10.80 -14.73 -13.86
C ASP A 9 -9.30 -15.01 -13.90
N THR A 10 -8.79 -15.46 -15.05
CA THR A 10 -7.37 -15.84 -15.30
C THR A 10 -6.63 -14.78 -16.13
N THR A 11 -7.09 -13.54 -16.13
CA THR A 11 -6.52 -12.47 -16.95
C THR A 11 -5.41 -11.76 -16.16
N ASP A 12 -4.17 -11.92 -16.62
CA ASP A 12 -3.01 -11.23 -16.07
C ASP A 12 -2.81 -9.85 -16.73
N ILE A 13 -2.14 -8.94 -16.01
CA ILE A 13 -1.58 -7.70 -16.58
C ILE A 13 -0.09 -7.73 -16.34
N THR A 14 0.68 -7.44 -17.39
CA THR A 14 2.11 -7.25 -17.30
C THR A 14 2.47 -5.91 -17.92
N LEU A 15 2.95 -4.97 -17.10
CA LEU A 15 3.50 -3.70 -17.56
C LEU A 15 5.01 -3.69 -17.41
N LEU A 16 5.70 -3.48 -18.53
CA LEU A 16 7.15 -3.37 -18.59
C LEU A 16 7.52 -1.97 -19.06
N SER A 17 8.23 -1.22 -18.22
CA SER A 17 8.65 0.16 -18.55
C SER A 17 7.51 1.07 -19.02
N THR A 18 6.31 0.87 -18.47
CA THR A 18 5.08 1.54 -18.91
C THR A 18 4.34 2.12 -17.70
N PRO A 19 4.44 3.43 -17.45
CA PRO A 19 3.72 4.07 -16.35
C PRO A 19 2.21 3.87 -16.43
N LEU A 20 1.58 3.62 -15.28
CA LEU A 20 0.14 3.51 -15.12
C LEU A 20 -0.40 4.73 -14.37
N TYR A 21 -1.15 5.57 -15.08
CA TYR A 21 -1.87 6.71 -14.50
C TYR A 21 -3.32 6.34 -14.24
N VAL A 22 -3.73 6.34 -12.96
CA VAL A 22 -5.08 5.98 -12.53
C VAL A 22 -5.86 7.26 -12.18
N GLU A 23 -6.58 7.79 -13.16
CA GLU A 23 -7.51 8.92 -12.99
C GLU A 23 -8.99 8.46 -12.94
N GLY A 24 -9.28 7.27 -13.47
CA GLY A 24 -10.55 6.56 -13.33
C GLY A 24 -10.39 5.31 -12.48
N SER A 25 -10.79 4.14 -12.96
CA SER A 25 -10.66 2.90 -12.17
C SER A 25 -9.76 1.87 -12.85
N VAL A 26 -8.88 1.23 -12.09
CA VAL A 26 -8.15 0.02 -12.45
C VAL A 26 -8.52 -1.04 -11.42
N ILE A 27 -9.18 -2.11 -11.86
CA ILE A 27 -9.64 -3.20 -10.99
C ILE A 27 -8.97 -4.49 -11.41
N LEU A 28 -8.16 -5.07 -10.53
CA LEU A 28 -7.42 -6.29 -10.72
C LEU A 28 -8.12 -7.41 -9.94
N SER A 29 -8.92 -8.24 -10.62
CA SER A 29 -9.68 -9.30 -9.97
C SER A 29 -9.11 -10.68 -10.27
N GLY A 30 -8.65 -11.37 -9.23
CA GLY A 30 -7.95 -12.65 -9.34
C GLY A 30 -6.61 -12.54 -10.06
N SER A 31 -6.02 -13.69 -10.40
CA SER A 31 -4.83 -13.78 -11.25
C SER A 31 -3.54 -13.14 -10.70
N THR A 32 -2.49 -13.15 -11.51
CA THR A 32 -1.20 -12.52 -11.19
C THR A 32 -0.99 -11.29 -12.06
N HIS A 33 -0.58 -10.19 -11.45
CA HIS A 33 -0.32 -8.92 -12.14
C HIS A 33 1.10 -8.45 -11.82
N GLU A 34 1.86 -8.10 -12.86
CA GLU A 34 3.26 -7.73 -12.74
C GLU A 34 3.51 -6.32 -13.30
N PHE A 35 4.17 -5.49 -12.50
CA PHE A 35 4.59 -4.15 -12.85
C PHE A 35 6.08 -4.01 -12.65
N THR A 36 6.84 -3.99 -13.74
CA THR A 36 8.30 -3.90 -13.71
C THR A 36 8.75 -2.62 -14.39
N ASN A 37 9.53 -1.80 -13.68
CA ASN A 37 9.97 -0.47 -14.15
C ASN A 37 8.80 0.46 -14.52
N SER A 38 7.64 0.33 -13.88
CA SER A 38 6.38 0.90 -14.36
C SER A 38 5.66 1.63 -13.24
N SER A 39 5.95 2.93 -13.03
CA SER A 39 5.35 3.69 -11.93
C SER A 39 3.81 3.63 -11.94
N ILE A 40 3.21 3.56 -10.74
CA ILE A 40 1.76 3.57 -10.56
C ILE A 40 1.38 4.86 -9.85
N ASP A 41 0.67 5.74 -10.55
CA ASP A 41 0.24 7.03 -10.01
C ASP A 41 -1.30 7.06 -9.89
N VAL A 42 -1.80 6.97 -8.65
CA VAL A 42 -3.24 7.01 -8.34
C VAL A 42 -3.63 8.44 -8.00
N ASN A 43 -4.28 9.09 -8.96
CA ASN A 43 -4.53 10.52 -8.95
C ASN A 43 -6.01 10.84 -8.77
N THR A 44 -6.30 12.13 -8.62
CA THR A 44 -7.67 12.64 -8.78
C THR A 44 -7.88 13.08 -10.22
N GLY A 45 -8.95 12.61 -10.85
CA GLY A 45 -9.47 13.11 -12.12
C GLY A 45 -10.74 13.94 -11.89
N SER A 46 -11.76 13.78 -12.74
CA SER A 46 -13.11 14.30 -12.42
C SER A 46 -13.75 13.55 -11.24
N VAL A 47 -13.29 12.32 -11.01
CA VAL A 47 -13.57 11.49 -9.84
C VAL A 47 -12.24 11.05 -9.21
N PRO A 48 -12.20 10.72 -7.90
CA PRO A 48 -11.00 10.12 -7.33
C PRO A 48 -10.66 8.81 -8.04
N GLY A 49 -9.42 8.67 -8.51
CA GLY A 49 -8.96 7.44 -9.13
C GLY A 49 -9.03 6.27 -8.15
N LEU A 50 -9.28 5.06 -8.65
CA LEU A 50 -9.32 3.84 -7.86
C LEU A 50 -8.37 2.81 -8.49
N PHE A 51 -7.35 2.40 -7.75
CA PHE A 51 -6.59 1.19 -8.04
C PHE A 51 -7.00 0.12 -7.04
N GLU A 52 -7.68 -0.92 -7.49
CA GLU A 52 -8.18 -1.99 -6.63
C GLU A 52 -7.62 -3.33 -7.07
N ALA A 53 -7.14 -4.12 -6.12
CA ALA A 53 -6.94 -5.55 -6.27
C ALA A 53 -7.94 -6.30 -5.38
N ASN A 54 -8.58 -7.34 -5.91
CA ASN A 54 -9.52 -8.17 -5.17
C ASN A 54 -9.56 -9.63 -5.66
N LEU A 55 -10.32 -10.47 -4.95
CA LEU A 55 -10.64 -11.85 -5.35
C LEU A 55 -9.41 -12.71 -5.64
N PHE A 56 -8.47 -12.80 -4.70
CA PHE A 56 -7.22 -13.57 -4.84
C PHE A 56 -6.22 -13.02 -5.87
N ALA A 57 -6.29 -11.72 -6.20
CA ALA A 57 -5.27 -11.09 -7.03
C ALA A 57 -3.92 -11.02 -6.30
N ASP A 58 -2.87 -11.42 -7.01
CA ASP A 58 -1.47 -11.35 -6.58
C ASP A 58 -0.74 -10.31 -7.44
N VAL A 59 -0.29 -9.22 -6.82
CA VAL A 59 0.33 -8.09 -7.51
C VAL A 59 1.81 -8.00 -7.12
N THR A 60 2.69 -7.99 -8.11
CA THR A 60 4.13 -7.77 -7.93
C THR A 60 4.55 -6.45 -8.58
N ALA A 61 5.17 -5.57 -7.79
CA ALA A 61 5.77 -4.32 -8.22
C ALA A 61 7.29 -4.39 -8.02
N THR A 62 8.06 -4.36 -9.11
CA THR A 62 9.54 -4.40 -9.07
C THR A 62 10.11 -3.14 -9.74
N ASN A 63 10.91 -2.37 -9.00
CA ASN A 63 11.40 -1.06 -9.43
C ASN A 63 10.26 -0.17 -9.97
N THR A 64 9.15 -0.15 -9.24
CA THR A 64 7.87 0.45 -9.62
C THR A 64 7.40 1.34 -8.47
N PRO A 65 7.82 2.62 -8.42
CA PRO A 65 7.31 3.54 -7.42
C PRO A 65 5.78 3.68 -7.51
N ILE A 66 5.11 3.68 -6.37
CA ILE A 66 3.66 3.78 -6.24
C ILE A 66 3.33 5.09 -5.51
N THR A 67 2.62 6.00 -6.18
CA THR A 67 2.23 7.29 -5.59
C THR A 67 0.71 7.45 -5.57
N VAL A 68 0.15 7.81 -4.41
CA VAL A 68 -1.29 8.07 -4.23
C VAL A 68 -1.53 9.55 -3.93
N ASN A 69 -1.81 10.33 -4.98
CA ASN A 69 -1.90 11.80 -4.96
C ASN A 69 -3.28 12.36 -4.57
N GLY A 70 -4.23 11.50 -4.22
CA GLY A 70 -5.60 11.90 -3.82
C GLY A 70 -6.67 10.90 -4.24
N GLY A 71 -6.33 9.91 -5.07
CA GLY A 71 -7.20 8.75 -5.32
C GLY A 71 -7.12 7.71 -4.20
N ASN A 72 -7.63 6.52 -4.47
CA ASN A 72 -7.72 5.41 -3.54
C ASN A 72 -7.02 4.18 -4.11
N MET A 73 -6.23 3.51 -3.28
CA MET A 73 -5.68 2.19 -3.53
C MET A 73 -6.27 1.20 -2.52
N GLN A 74 -6.73 0.05 -3.00
CA GLN A 74 -7.40 -0.95 -2.15
C GLN A 74 -6.95 -2.36 -2.50
N PHE A 75 -6.60 -3.13 -1.48
CA PHE A 75 -6.31 -4.56 -1.56
C PHE A 75 -7.24 -5.26 -0.58
N ASN A 76 -8.13 -6.13 -1.08
CA ASN A 76 -9.16 -6.77 -0.27
C ASN A 76 -9.47 -8.18 -0.77
N ASN A 77 -10.17 -8.99 0.04
CA ASN A 77 -10.59 -10.34 -0.36
C ASN A 77 -9.44 -11.25 -0.85
N ASN A 78 -8.53 -11.59 0.06
CA ASN A 78 -7.44 -12.55 -0.14
C ASN A 78 -6.36 -12.15 -1.14
N THR A 79 -6.02 -10.87 -1.20
CA THR A 79 -5.02 -10.34 -2.14
C THR A 79 -3.62 -10.26 -1.56
N HIS A 80 -2.62 -10.13 -2.42
CA HIS A 80 -1.24 -9.91 -2.04
C HIS A 80 -0.62 -8.77 -2.87
N LEU A 81 0.18 -7.93 -2.23
CA LEU A 81 1.09 -6.99 -2.89
C LEU A 81 2.51 -7.24 -2.42
N LEU A 82 3.38 -7.67 -3.34
CA LEU A 82 4.83 -7.63 -3.17
C LEU A 82 5.39 -6.38 -3.82
N ALA A 83 5.95 -5.47 -3.03
CA ALA A 83 6.72 -4.33 -3.52
C ALA A 83 8.22 -4.58 -3.30
N SER A 84 9.00 -4.42 -4.36
CA SER A 84 10.44 -4.66 -4.37
C SER A 84 11.16 -3.50 -5.06
N ASP A 85 12.07 -2.83 -4.36
CA ASP A 85 12.71 -1.59 -4.82
C ASP A 85 11.66 -0.55 -5.28
N SER A 86 10.54 -0.48 -4.56
CA SER A 86 9.29 0.14 -5.03
C SER A 86 8.61 0.94 -3.93
N ASP A 87 9.06 2.17 -3.70
CA ASP A 87 8.52 3.03 -2.66
C ASP A 87 7.00 3.28 -2.82
N LEU A 88 6.29 3.28 -1.68
CA LEU A 88 4.89 3.64 -1.58
C LEU A 88 4.75 5.02 -0.91
N VAL A 89 4.30 6.02 -1.67
CA VAL A 89 4.13 7.39 -1.19
C VAL A 89 2.66 7.81 -1.24
N ILE A 90 2.13 8.23 -0.11
CA ILE A 90 0.72 8.61 0.06
C ILE A 90 0.64 10.09 0.37
N ASN A 91 0.30 10.90 -0.65
CA ASN A 91 0.29 12.35 -0.53
C ASN A 91 -0.99 12.87 0.11
N ASN A 92 -2.14 12.65 -0.53
CA ASN A 92 -3.45 13.14 -0.07
C ASN A 92 -4.58 12.11 -0.23
N GLY A 93 -4.26 10.91 -0.70
CA GLY A 93 -5.26 9.86 -0.94
C GLY A 93 -5.32 8.83 0.18
N SER A 94 -5.89 7.67 -0.14
CA SER A 94 -6.05 6.58 0.82
C SER A 94 -5.49 5.28 0.25
N VAL A 95 -4.78 4.52 1.07
CA VAL A 95 -4.38 3.13 0.81
C VAL A 95 -5.00 2.26 1.88
N VAL A 96 -5.63 1.17 1.47
CA VAL A 96 -6.30 0.24 2.39
C VAL A 96 -5.94 -1.20 2.05
N PHE A 97 -5.55 -1.97 3.07
CA PHE A 97 -5.51 -3.42 3.05
C PHE A 97 -6.56 -3.97 4.04
N SER A 98 -7.43 -4.86 3.58
CA SER A 98 -8.52 -5.41 4.39
C SER A 98 -8.80 -6.88 4.11
N ASN A 99 -9.65 -7.50 4.94
CA ASN A 99 -9.88 -8.95 4.95
C ASN A 99 -8.56 -9.72 5.14
N ASN A 100 -8.31 -10.78 4.38
CA ASN A 100 -7.08 -11.57 4.42
C ASN A 100 -6.06 -11.09 3.37
N SER A 101 -5.82 -9.77 3.30
CA SER A 101 -4.86 -9.20 2.37
C SER A 101 -3.46 -9.08 2.98
N GLU A 102 -2.42 -9.29 2.20
CA GLU A 102 -1.03 -9.19 2.63
C GLU A 102 -0.28 -8.10 1.84
N LEU A 103 0.48 -7.29 2.56
CA LEU A 103 1.47 -6.37 2.02
C LEU A 103 2.87 -6.85 2.42
N GLU A 104 3.73 -7.08 1.43
CA GLU A 104 5.13 -7.43 1.64
C GLU A 104 6.05 -6.38 0.99
N PHE A 105 6.97 -5.84 1.80
CA PHE A 105 8.07 -5.00 1.32
C PHE A 105 9.38 -5.77 1.33
N SER A 106 10.01 -5.80 0.16
CA SER A 106 11.33 -6.38 -0.05
C SER A 106 12.27 -5.34 -0.67
N LEU A 107 13.58 -5.55 -0.54
CA LEU A 107 14.66 -4.79 -1.20
C LEU A 107 14.45 -3.27 -1.25
N SER A 108 15.06 -2.50 -0.33
CA SER A 108 15.11 -1.03 -0.41
C SER A 108 13.77 -0.36 -0.74
N THR A 109 12.67 -0.85 -0.15
CA THR A 109 11.34 -0.24 -0.29
C THR A 109 11.05 0.62 0.94
N SER A 110 10.28 1.70 0.79
CA SER A 110 9.81 2.54 1.89
C SER A 110 8.31 2.83 1.84
N LEU A 111 7.74 3.21 2.99
CA LEU A 111 6.41 3.81 3.10
C LEU A 111 6.53 5.25 3.59
N THR A 112 5.96 6.19 2.84
CA THR A 112 5.81 7.59 3.28
C THR A 112 4.34 8.00 3.26
N VAL A 113 3.83 8.44 4.41
CA VAL A 113 2.46 8.96 4.58
C VAL A 113 2.53 10.46 4.85
N ASN A 114 2.37 11.28 3.80
CA ASN A 114 2.49 12.74 3.91
C ASN A 114 1.25 13.38 4.56
N ASN A 115 0.09 13.37 3.90
CA ASN A 115 -1.17 13.90 4.45
C ASN A 115 -2.37 12.96 4.16
N GLY A 116 -2.11 11.78 3.60
CA GLY A 116 -3.15 10.79 3.29
C GLY A 116 -3.35 9.79 4.42
N ASN A 117 -4.02 8.68 4.09
CA ASN A 117 -4.31 7.60 5.02
C ASN A 117 -3.72 6.28 4.52
N PHE A 118 -3.12 5.53 5.43
CA PHE A 118 -2.71 4.14 5.24
C PHE A 118 -3.39 3.30 6.32
N ASP A 119 -4.39 2.51 5.92
CA ASP A 119 -5.19 1.71 6.85
C ASP A 119 -5.00 0.20 6.59
N LEU A 120 -4.69 -0.54 7.64
CA LEU A 120 -4.73 -2.01 7.70
C LEU A 120 -5.89 -2.42 8.62
N ARG A 121 -6.73 -3.37 8.20
CA ARG A 121 -7.88 -3.83 9.01
C ARG A 121 -8.27 -5.28 8.77
N ASP A 122 -9.25 -5.75 9.55
CA ASP A 122 -9.72 -7.13 9.58
C ASP A 122 -8.63 -8.14 9.94
N ASN A 123 -8.08 -8.87 8.97
CA ASN A 123 -7.07 -9.91 9.14
C ASN A 123 -5.85 -9.64 8.23
N ALA A 124 -5.62 -8.36 7.90
CA ALA A 124 -4.53 -7.98 7.01
C ALA A 124 -3.18 -8.27 7.65
N GLU A 125 -2.15 -8.44 6.82
CA GLU A 125 -0.77 -8.63 7.25
C GLU A 125 0.15 -7.63 6.56
N PHE A 126 1.11 -7.08 7.31
CA PHE A 126 2.18 -6.25 6.77
C PHE A 126 3.54 -6.79 7.23
N ILE A 127 4.34 -7.22 6.27
CA ILE A 127 5.68 -7.76 6.46
C ILE A 127 6.69 -6.82 5.78
N ALA A 128 7.69 -6.39 6.52
CA ALA A 128 8.76 -5.55 5.97
C ALA A 128 10.09 -5.82 6.66
N GLY A 129 11.17 -5.69 5.89
CA GLY A 129 12.55 -5.83 6.36
C GLY A 129 13.44 -4.71 5.84
N SER A 130 14.31 -4.14 6.68
CA SER A 130 15.33 -3.15 6.24
C SER A 130 14.73 -1.97 5.46
N THR A 131 13.71 -1.34 6.03
CA THR A 131 12.82 -0.37 5.37
C THR A 131 12.61 0.86 6.27
N SER A 132 12.36 2.04 5.69
CA SER A 132 11.84 3.19 6.43
C SER A 132 10.31 3.31 6.34
N ILE A 133 9.69 3.75 7.45
CA ILE A 133 8.27 4.08 7.51
C ILE A 133 8.13 5.48 8.09
N ASP A 134 7.78 6.45 7.23
CA ASP A 134 7.69 7.86 7.60
C ASP A 134 6.23 8.33 7.58
N ILE A 135 5.68 8.60 8.76
CA ILE A 135 4.32 9.11 8.93
C ILE A 135 4.44 10.61 9.24
N ILE A 136 4.47 11.44 8.20
CA ILE A 136 4.85 12.86 8.31
C ILE A 136 3.72 13.72 8.89
N GLY A 137 2.55 13.68 8.26
CA GLY A 137 1.38 14.48 8.67
C GLY A 137 0.04 13.78 8.47
N GLY A 138 0.04 12.61 7.83
CA GLY A 138 -1.14 11.79 7.61
C GLY A 138 -1.33 10.75 8.70
N ASP A 139 -2.09 9.72 8.37
CA ASP A 139 -2.50 8.69 9.30
C ASP A 139 -2.03 7.30 8.86
N PHE A 140 -1.38 6.59 9.78
CA PHE A 140 -1.12 5.16 9.70
C PHE A 140 -2.01 4.47 10.74
N ARG A 141 -2.97 3.66 10.31
CA ARG A 141 -3.94 3.07 11.23
C ARG A 141 -4.08 1.57 11.07
N VAL A 142 -4.19 0.90 12.20
CA VAL A 142 -4.31 -0.54 12.33
C VAL A 142 -5.49 -0.85 13.22
N PHE A 143 -6.44 -1.62 12.71
CA PHE A 143 -7.70 -1.95 13.38
C PHE A 143 -7.96 -3.46 13.37
N ASP A 144 -8.80 -3.92 14.31
CA ASP A 144 -9.26 -5.31 14.40
C ASP A 144 -8.13 -6.32 14.65
N ASP A 145 -7.86 -7.28 13.76
CA ASP A 145 -6.97 -8.44 13.98
C ASP A 145 -5.83 -8.51 12.94
N VAL A 146 -5.08 -7.40 12.82
CA VAL A 146 -3.98 -7.27 11.86
C VAL A 146 -2.66 -7.75 12.47
N ASN A 147 -1.82 -8.42 11.69
CA ASN A 147 -0.46 -8.78 12.06
C ASN A 147 0.56 -7.87 11.36
N LEU A 148 1.38 -7.16 12.13
CA LEU A 148 2.50 -6.39 11.61
C LEU A 148 3.79 -7.05 12.10
N ASN A 149 4.58 -7.55 11.16
CA ASN A 149 5.85 -8.20 11.41
C ASN A 149 6.96 -7.45 10.69
N LEU A 150 7.58 -6.51 11.40
CA LEU A 150 8.57 -5.62 10.81
C LEU A 150 9.93 -5.81 11.50
N ASP A 151 10.97 -5.99 10.69
CA ASP A 151 12.35 -6.20 11.15
C ASP A 151 13.29 -5.16 10.53
N THR A 152 14.20 -4.63 11.34
CA THR A 152 15.17 -3.62 10.92
C THR A 152 14.48 -2.41 10.27
N ILE A 153 13.51 -1.83 10.97
CA ILE A 153 12.76 -0.64 10.52
C ILE A 153 13.30 0.61 11.17
N ASP A 154 13.38 1.69 10.39
CA ASP A 154 13.47 3.05 10.91
C ASP A 154 12.10 3.73 10.73
N MET A 155 11.37 3.92 11.81
CA MET A 155 10.02 4.51 11.79
C MET A 155 10.04 5.91 12.38
N PHE A 156 9.57 6.89 11.61
CA PHE A 156 9.35 8.26 12.07
C PHE A 156 7.85 8.61 12.11
N VAL A 157 7.40 9.23 13.19
CA VAL A 157 6.00 9.63 13.39
C VAL A 157 5.89 11.11 13.76
N GLY A 158 5.63 11.91 12.73
CA GLY A 158 5.18 13.31 12.85
C GLY A 158 3.66 13.50 12.75
N GLY A 159 2.95 12.56 12.13
CA GLY A 159 1.50 12.53 11.96
C GLY A 159 0.80 11.71 13.06
N ASN A 160 -0.15 10.86 12.69
CA ASN A 160 -0.85 9.97 13.61
C ASN A 160 -0.59 8.50 13.25
N ALA A 161 -0.07 7.74 14.21
CA ALA A 161 -0.04 6.29 14.19
C ALA A 161 -1.06 5.78 15.21
N GLU A 162 -1.96 4.88 14.81
CA GLU A 162 -3.01 4.35 15.69
C GLU A 162 -3.10 2.82 15.54
N PHE A 163 -3.01 2.12 16.67
CA PHE A 163 -3.10 0.66 16.73
C PHE A 163 -4.18 0.26 17.71
N THR A 164 -5.23 -0.41 17.23
CA THR A 164 -6.39 -0.80 18.05
C THR A 164 -6.85 -2.22 17.73
N GLY A 165 -7.78 -2.75 18.53
CA GLY A 165 -8.29 -4.11 18.37
C GLY A 165 -7.39 -5.17 19.02
N GLN A 166 -7.40 -6.38 18.45
CA GLN A 166 -6.55 -7.52 18.84
C GLN A 166 -5.27 -7.60 17.98
N SER A 167 -4.99 -6.56 17.19
CA SER A 167 -3.85 -6.50 16.29
C SER A 167 -2.52 -6.69 17.02
N LYS A 168 -1.58 -7.35 16.35
CA LYS A 168 -0.24 -7.62 16.86
C LYS A 168 0.77 -6.75 16.11
N PHE A 169 1.46 -5.89 16.85
CA PHE A 169 2.52 -5.05 16.33
C PHE A 169 3.88 -5.54 16.83
N THR A 170 4.68 -6.15 15.93
CA THR A 170 6.01 -6.68 16.24
C THR A 170 7.08 -5.89 15.49
N LEU A 171 7.99 -5.28 16.25
CA LEU A 171 9.19 -4.61 15.76
C LEU A 171 10.42 -5.33 16.30
N SER A 172 11.28 -5.80 15.40
CA SER A 172 12.58 -6.42 15.75
C SER A 172 13.71 -5.60 15.17
N ASN A 173 14.80 -5.40 15.91
CA ASN A 173 15.99 -4.64 15.45
C ASN A 173 15.66 -3.25 14.89
N SER A 174 14.58 -2.63 15.36
CA SER A 174 14.00 -1.43 14.77
C SER A 174 14.09 -0.23 15.71
N GLN A 175 14.01 0.97 15.15
CA GLN A 175 13.90 2.23 15.85
C GLN A 175 12.54 2.87 15.54
N VAL A 176 11.97 3.54 16.55
CA VAL A 176 10.78 4.39 16.40
C VAL A 176 11.10 5.74 17.01
N GLU A 177 10.94 6.80 16.22
CA GLU A 177 11.02 8.19 16.64
C GLU A 177 9.66 8.86 16.45
N VAL A 178 9.17 9.53 17.50
CA VAL A 178 7.90 10.27 17.46
C VAL A 178 8.20 11.73 17.75
N GLU A 179 7.97 12.60 16.77
CA GLU A 179 8.25 14.03 16.89
C GLU A 179 7.01 14.85 16.50
N ASN A 180 6.35 15.46 17.49
CA ASN A 180 5.11 16.25 17.33
C ASN A 180 3.86 15.45 16.90
N GLY A 181 4.02 14.16 16.54
CA GLY A 181 2.93 13.26 16.17
C GLY A 181 2.23 12.60 17.37
N LYS A 182 1.25 11.76 17.04
CA LYS A 182 0.54 10.87 17.98
C LYS A 182 0.90 9.42 17.65
N PHE A 183 1.16 8.63 18.69
CA PHE A 183 1.40 7.19 18.65
C PHE A 183 0.66 6.50 19.80
#